data_AF-A0A7C3FND3-F1
#
_entry.id   AF-A0A7C3FND3-F1
#
_cell.length_a   1.000
_cell.length_b   1.000
_cell.length_c   1.000
_cell.angle_alpha   90.00
_cell.angle_beta   90.00
_cell.angle_gamma   90.00
#
_symmetry.space_group_name_H-M   'P 1'
#
loop_
_entity.id
_entity.type
_entity.pdbx_description
1 polymer ?
#
loop_
_entity_poly.entity_id
_entity_poly.type
_entity_poly.pdbx_seq_one_letter_code
_entity_poly.pdbx_strand_id
1 'polypeptide(L)' 'MSSNDTLNKAKILLGHWIEHNHEHSEEFLEWADRVKALGKTEAGDDIAQAAQKMDEAGKLLSQALDKLGGREA' A
#
# COMPACT_ATOMS: atom_id res chain seq x y z
N MET A 1 -7.08 22.45 -15.09
CA MET A 1 -7.70 21.11 -14.97
C MET A 1 -9.15 21.32 -14.59
N SER A 2 -10.07 20.66 -15.29
CA SER A 2 -11.48 20.61 -14.89
C SER A 2 -11.65 19.72 -13.66
N SER A 3 -12.77 19.84 -12.94
CA SER A 3 -13.07 18.94 -11.81
C SER A 3 -13.09 17.47 -12.22
N ASN A 4 -13.45 17.17 -13.47
CA ASN A 4 -13.49 15.82 -14.02
C ASN A 4 -12.07 15.26 -14.24
N ASP A 5 -11.14 16.10 -14.72
CA ASP A 5 -9.73 15.69 -14.89
C ASP A 5 -9.08 15.34 -13.55
N THR A 6 -9.40 16.10 -12.50
CA THR A 6 -8.91 15.84 -11.14
C THR A 6 -9.43 14.51 -10.61
N LEU A 7 -10.73 14.22 -10.79
CA LEU A 7 -11.33 12.97 -10.35
C LEU A 7 -10.70 11.76 -11.06
N ASN A 8 -10.55 11.83 -12.38
CA ASN A 8 -9.94 10.77 -13.17
C ASN A 8 -8.48 10.55 -12.78
N LYS A 9 -7.73 11.63 -12.56
CA LYS A 9 -6.35 11.52 -12.09
C LYS A 9 -6.26 10.88 -10.70
N ALA A 10 -7.17 11.21 -9.79
CA ALA A 10 -7.21 10.61 -8.46
C ALA A 10 -7.45 9.10 -8.53
N LYS A 11 -8.40 8.63 -9.35
CA LYS A 11 -8.66 7.18 -9.54
C LYS A 11 -7.44 6.42 -10.04
N ILE A 12 -6.72 6.99 -11.02
CA ILE A 12 -5.48 6.39 -11.55
C ILE A 12 -4.43 6.28 -10.45
N LEU A 13 -4.21 7.36 -9.69
CA LEU A 13 -3.22 7.38 -8.61
C LEU A 13 -3.58 6.40 -7.49
N LEU A 14 -4.85 6.33 -7.07
CA LEU A 14 -5.32 5.37 -6.07
C LEU A 14 -5.02 3.94 -6.48
N GLY A 15 -5.33 3.57 -7.74
CA GLY A 15 -5.04 2.23 -8.25
C GLY A 15 -3.54 1.91 -8.22
N HIS A 16 -2.69 2.87 -8.61
CA HIS A 16 -1.24 2.69 -8.57
C HIS A 16 -0.69 2.56 -7.14
N TRP A 17 -1.18 3.36 -6.20
CA TRP A 17 -0.75 3.28 -4.81
C TRP A 17 -1.22 2.00 -4.11
N ILE A 18 -2.41 1.47 -4.43
CA ILE A 18 -2.87 0.18 -3.88
C ILE A 18 -1.92 -0.95 -4.29
N GLU A 19 -1.56 -1.01 -5.57
CA GLU A 19 -0.63 -2.01 -6.11
C GLU A 19 0.76 -1.86 -5.47
N HIS A 20 1.29 -0.64 -5.44
CA HIS A 20 2.61 -0.37 -4.87
C HIS A 20 2.69 -0.62 -3.36
N ASN A 21 1.62 -0.34 -2.63
CA ASN A 21 1.53 -0.66 -1.21
C ASN A 21 1.62 -2.17 -0.96
N HIS A 22 0.97 -2.98 -1.82
CA HIS A 22 1.04 -4.43 -1.70
C HIS A 22 2.45 -4.96 -2.00
N GLU A 23 3.08 -4.49 -3.09
CA GLU A 23 4.47 -4.83 -3.44
C GLU A 23 5.44 -4.50 -2.30
N HIS A 24 5.30 -3.31 -1.69
CA HIS A 24 6.11 -2.93 -0.54
C HIS A 24 5.83 -3.75 0.71
N SER A 25 4.57 -4.13 0.98
CA SER A 25 4.26 -5.01 2.11
C SER A 25 4.98 -6.36 1.96
N GLU A 26 4.94 -6.96 0.77
CA GLU A 26 5.63 -8.23 0.49
C GLU A 26 7.15 -8.11 0.63
N GLU A 27 7.75 -7.07 0.06
CA GLU A 27 9.20 -6.81 0.18
C GLU A 27 9.61 -6.58 1.63
N PHE A 28 8.82 -5.83 2.40
CA PHE A 28 9.11 -5.56 3.80
C PHE A 28 9.05 -6.85 4.63
N LEU A 29 8.07 -7.73 4.39
CA LEU A 29 7.99 -9.02 5.06
C LEU A 29 9.21 -9.91 4.76
N GLU A 30 9.67 -9.94 3.50
CA GLU A 30 10.88 -10.67 3.14
C GLU A 30 12.11 -10.16 3.91
N TRP A 31 12.26 -8.84 4.02
CA TRP A 31 13.36 -8.26 4.78
C TRP A 31 13.21 -8.40 6.28
N ALA A 32 11.99 -8.36 6.82
CA ALA A 32 11.72 -8.64 8.22
C ALA A 32 12.25 -10.04 8.60
N ASP A 33 11.97 -11.05 7.79
CA ASP A 33 12.43 -12.43 8.02
C ASP A 33 13.96 -12.53 7.94
N ARG A 34 14.58 -11.90 6.94
CA ARG A 34 16.06 -11.85 6.81
C ARG A 34 16.71 -11.19 8.02
N VAL A 35 16.16 -10.09 8.51
CA VAL A 35 16.68 -9.35 9.67
C VAL A 35 16.49 -10.15 10.96
N LYS A 36 15.35 -10.83 11.14
CA LYS A 36 15.12 -11.74 12.27
C LYS A 36 16.10 -12.91 12.27
N ALA A 37 16.41 -13.47 11.10
CA ALA A 37 17.40 -14.54 10.96
C ALA A 37 18.83 -14.12 11.39
N LEU A 38 19.13 -12.83 11.41
CA LEU A 38 20.39 -12.25 11.92
C LEU A 38 20.36 -11.97 13.45
N GLY A 39 19.32 -12.42 14.15
CA GLY A 39 19.12 -12.19 15.59
C GLY A 39 18.68 -10.78 15.94
N LYS A 40 18.24 -9.98 14.95
CA LYS A 40 17.73 -8.61 15.14
C LYS A 40 16.21 -8.60 15.21
N THR A 41 15.65 -9.38 16.14
CA THR A 41 14.21 -9.66 16.21
C THR A 41 13.37 -8.39 16.30
N GLU A 42 13.70 -7.46 17.20
CA GLU A 42 12.95 -6.21 17.38
C GLU A 42 12.89 -5.36 16.11
N ALA A 43 14.03 -5.18 15.42
CA ALA A 43 14.06 -4.45 14.15
C ALA A 43 13.24 -5.14 13.05
N GLY A 44 13.29 -6.48 13.00
CA GLY A 44 12.46 -7.23 12.06
C GLY A 44 10.96 -7.17 12.39
N ASP A 45 10.59 -7.09 13.67
CA ASP A 45 9.20 -6.90 14.10
C ASP A 45 8.69 -5.51 13.73
N ASP A 46 9.52 -4.47 13.83
CA ASP A 46 9.19 -3.12 13.36
C ASP A 46 8.99 -3.08 11.84
N ILE A 47 9.84 -3.77 11.06
CA ILE A 47 9.67 -3.86 9.59
C ILE A 47 8.38 -4.61 9.24
N ALA A 48 8.07 -5.71 9.94
CA ALA A 48 6.82 -6.44 9.72
C ALA A 48 5.58 -5.59 10.07
N GLN A 49 5.64 -4.77 11.12
CA GLN A 49 4.58 -3.82 11.43
C GLN A 49 4.43 -2.74 10.35
N ALA A 50 5.54 -2.27 9.75
CA ALA A 50 5.48 -1.34 8.63
C ALA A 50 4.76 -1.96 7.41
N ALA A 51 5.00 -3.25 7.12
CA ALA A 51 4.28 -3.99 6.08
C ALA A 51 2.76 -4.00 6.34
N GLN A 52 2.35 -4.34 7.57
CA GLN A 52 0.93 -4.33 7.97
C GLN A 52 0.28 -2.95 7.77
N LYS A 53 0.99 -1.87 8.13
CA LYS A 53 0.49 -0.50 7.92
C LYS A 53 0.37 -0.15 6.44
N MET A 54 1.24 -0.69 5.60
CA MET A 54 1.15 -0.51 4.14
C MET A 54 -0.11 -1.16 3.58
N ASP A 55 -0.44 -2.38 4.03
CA ASP A 55 -1.68 -3.07 3.65
C ASP A 55 -2.93 -2.35 4.19
N GLU A 56 -2.89 -1.84 5.41
CA GLU A 56 -3.97 -1.01 5.97
C GLU A 56 -4.21 0.26 5.14
N ALA A 57 -3.13 0.93 4.74
CA ALA A 57 -3.22 2.06 3.83
C ALA A 57 -3.84 1.63 2.48
N GLY A 58 -3.42 0.49 1.91
CA GLY A 58 -4.02 -0.07 0.69
C GLY A 58 -5.53 -0.29 0.80
N LYS A 59 -6.01 -0.82 1.93
CA LYS A 59 -7.46 -1.00 2.19
C LYS A 59 -8.21 0.34 2.22
N LEU A 60 -7.67 1.36 2.88
CA LEU A 60 -8.28 2.69 2.92
C LEU A 60 -8.31 3.34 1.53
N LEU A 61 -7.24 3.17 0.74
CA LEU A 61 -7.18 3.66 -0.63
C LEU A 61 -8.19 2.93 -1.54
N SER A 62 -8.38 1.63 -1.37
CA SER A 62 -9.43 0.88 -2.08
C SER A 62 -10.82 1.42 -1.74
N GLN A 63 -11.11 1.66 -0.46
CA GLN A 63 -12.38 2.26 -0.05
C GLN A 63 -12.58 3.66 -0.64
N ALA A 64 -11.51 4.44 -0.77
CA ALA A 64 -11.57 5.74 -1.44
C ALA A 64 -11.88 5.58 -2.93
N LEU A 65 -11.23 4.64 -3.62
CA LEU A 65 -11.47 4.34 -5.04
C LEU A 65 -12.93 3.92 -5.27
N ASP A 66 -13.49 3.08 -4.41
CA ASP A 66 -14.89 2.65 -4.47
C ASP A 66 -15.86 3.83 -4.33
N LYS A 67 -15.60 4.74 -3.38
CA LYS A 67 -16.40 5.97 -3.19
C LYS A 67 -16.32 6.93 -4.37
N LEU A 68 -15.26 6.85 -5.18
CA LEU A 68 -15.13 7.61 -6.42
C LEU A 68 -15.74 6.90 -7.63
N GLY A 69 -16.29 5.68 -7.46
CA GLY A 69 -16.93 4.91 -8.53
C GLY A 69 -16.01 3.92 -9.24
N GLY A 70 -14.93 3.45 -8.59
CA GLY A 70 -14.04 2.40 -9.09
C GLY A 70 -13.06 2.84 -10.18
N ARG A 71 -12.21 1.90 -10.63
CA ARG A 71 -11.45 2.03 -11.89
C ARG A 71 -12.44 2.01 -13.05
N GLU A 72 -12.24 2.87 -14.04
CA GLU A 72 -12.96 2.75 -15.31
C GLU A 72 -12.59 1.39 -15.95
N ALA A 73 -13.60 0.68 -16.45
CA ALA A 73 -13.44 -0.64 -17.08
C ALA A 73 -12.79 -0.53 -18.47
#